data_AF-A0A4Y7U1Q7-F1
#
_entry.id   AF-A0A4Y7U1Q7-F1
#
_cell.length_a   1.000
_cell.length_b   1.000
_cell.length_c   1.000
_cell.angle_alpha   90.00
_cell.angle_beta   90.00
_cell.angle_gamma   90.00
#
_symmetry.space_group_name_H-M   'P 1'
#
loop_
_entity.id
_entity.type
_entity.pdbx_description
1 polymer ?
#
loop_
_entity_poly.entity_id
_entity_poly.type
_entity_poly.pdbx_seq_one_letter_code
_entity_poly.pdbx_strand_id
1 'polypeptide(L)'
;MALPSMTTLKVLLPTSHQAPYDDDALEILLNAPGTLKDLTTLGLSGNMSAAHIFKLLQHCASLRRLMLDLCVGEFNNLPQLASLKLRQIPLEALGKLSLLRCPRLRELSIMFGKMADGSEDVEYNDVFGRRVGSRFAAFLRGDTTSDSTLESLRIEHGIFEEDTLFKSLQPSPKDLAKT
;
A
#
# COMPACT_ATOMS: atom_id res chain seq x y z
N MET A 1 -30.02 7.64 -19.02
CA MET A 1 -30.06 7.27 -17.58
C MET A 1 -28.66 7.46 -17.02
N ALA A 2 -28.50 8.28 -15.99
CA ALA A 2 -27.19 8.45 -15.33
C ALA A 2 -26.93 7.23 -14.43
N LEU A 3 -25.74 6.64 -14.54
CA LEU A 3 -25.31 5.60 -13.61
C LEU A 3 -25.22 6.20 -12.19
N PRO A 4 -25.66 5.49 -11.14
CA PRO A 4 -25.52 5.96 -9.76
C PRO A 4 -24.04 6.18 -9.41
N SER A 5 -23.76 7.15 -8.53
CA SER A 5 -22.41 7.45 -8.09
C SER A 5 -21.83 6.26 -7.31
N MET A 6 -20.85 5.58 -7.89
CA MET A 6 -20.17 4.46 -7.25
C MET A 6 -19.16 4.97 -6.22
N THR A 7 -19.39 4.70 -4.93
CA THR A 7 -18.52 5.16 -3.84
C THR A 7 -17.54 4.10 -3.37
N THR A 8 -17.79 2.83 -3.71
CA THR A 8 -16.97 1.67 -3.34
C THR A 8 -16.80 0.75 -4.52
N LEU A 9 -15.55 0.33 -4.79
CA LEU A 9 -15.19 -0.61 -5.83
C LEU A 9 -14.20 -1.62 -5.24
N LYS A 10 -14.47 -2.92 -5.44
CA LYS A 10 -13.54 -3.99 -5.07
C LYS A 10 -13.34 -4.90 -6.28
N VAL A 11 -12.13 -4.90 -6.82
CA VAL A 11 -11.74 -5.75 -7.94
C VAL A 11 -10.88 -6.87 -7.40
N LEU A 12 -11.33 -8.11 -7.60
CA LEU A 12 -10.59 -9.30 -7.23
C LEU A 12 -9.98 -9.91 -8.49
N LEU A 13 -8.68 -9.70 -8.73
CA LEU A 13 -7.97 -10.34 -9.84
C LEU A 13 -7.33 -11.66 -9.36
N PRO A 14 -7.26 -12.68 -10.24
CA PRO A 14 -6.57 -13.92 -9.94
C PRO A 14 -5.10 -13.67 -9.61
N THR A 15 -4.59 -14.41 -8.63
CA THR A 15 -3.21 -14.31 -8.11
C THR A 15 -2.24 -15.25 -8.83
N SER A 16 -2.69 -16.01 -9.82
CA SER A 16 -1.87 -17.02 -10.51
C SER A 16 -0.83 -16.36 -11.41
N HIS A 17 0.44 -16.69 -11.17
CA HIS A 17 1.62 -16.29 -11.96
C HIS A 17 1.64 -16.76 -13.43
N GLN A 18 0.54 -17.32 -13.95
CA GLN A 18 0.49 -18.00 -15.26
C GLN A 18 -0.47 -17.38 -16.27
N ALA A 19 -1.28 -16.40 -15.90
CA ALA A 19 -2.05 -15.68 -16.92
C ALA A 19 -1.15 -14.58 -17.51
N PRO A 20 -0.92 -14.54 -18.84
CA PRO A 20 -0.45 -13.31 -19.46
C PRO A 20 -1.43 -12.21 -19.05
N TYR A 21 -0.91 -11.12 -18.48
CA TYR A 21 -1.73 -9.97 -18.16
C TYR A 21 -2.38 -9.51 -19.46
N ASP A 22 -3.68 -9.75 -19.59
CA ASP A 22 -4.48 -9.18 -20.66
C ASP A 22 -4.71 -7.72 -20.25
N ASP A 23 -3.83 -6.82 -20.72
CA ASP A 23 -3.88 -5.38 -20.47
C ASP A 23 -5.29 -4.80 -20.76
N ASP A 24 -6.03 -5.46 -21.66
CA ASP A 24 -7.38 -5.14 -22.10
C ASP A 24 -8.43 -5.17 -20.97
N ALA A 25 -8.29 -6.04 -19.96
CA ALA A 25 -9.29 -6.14 -18.88
C ALA A 25 -9.31 -4.91 -17.96
N LEU A 26 -8.16 -4.22 -17.84
CA LEU A 26 -8.04 -2.98 -17.08
C LEU A 26 -8.48 -1.75 -17.89
N GLU A 27 -8.26 -1.75 -19.21
CA GLU A 27 -8.77 -0.69 -20.09
C GLU A 27 -10.30 -0.56 -19.99
N ILE A 28 -11.02 -1.67 -19.84
CA ILE A 28 -12.49 -1.68 -19.75
C ILE A 28 -12.99 -0.93 -18.49
N LEU A 29 -12.27 -1.00 -17.36
CA LEU A 29 -12.61 -0.25 -16.13
C LEU A 29 -12.14 1.22 -16.18
N LEU A 30 -11.01 1.49 -16.85
CA LEU A 30 -10.40 2.82 -16.94
C LEU A 30 -11.13 3.77 -17.91
N ASN A 31 -11.84 3.23 -18.90
CA ASN A 31 -12.53 4.03 -19.94
C ASN A 31 -13.80 4.75 -19.48
N ALA A 32 -14.16 4.70 -18.20
CA ALA A 32 -15.25 5.49 -17.61
C ALA A 32 -14.76 6.51 -16.55
N PRO A 33 -13.88 7.47 -16.90
CA PRO A 33 -13.22 8.37 -15.94
C PRO A 33 -14.18 9.24 -15.12
N GLY A 34 -15.42 9.43 -15.59
CA GLY A 34 -16.45 10.16 -14.84
C GLY A 34 -17.05 9.41 -13.65
N THR A 35 -16.93 8.08 -13.60
CA THR A 35 -17.57 7.23 -12.57
C THR A 35 -16.73 7.06 -11.30
N LEU A 36 -15.42 7.33 -11.37
CA LEU A 36 -14.48 7.08 -10.27
C LEU A 36 -14.19 8.31 -9.40
N LYS A 37 -14.59 9.51 -9.82
CA LYS A 37 -14.31 10.76 -9.10
C LYS A 37 -14.89 10.78 -7.67
N ASP A 38 -16.03 10.12 -7.49
CA ASP A 38 -16.78 10.04 -6.23
C ASP A 38 -16.40 8.78 -5.43
N LEU A 39 -15.45 7.99 -5.94
CA LEU A 39 -14.99 6.77 -5.29
C LEU A 39 -14.23 7.13 -4.01
N THR A 40 -14.73 6.62 -2.88
CA THR A 40 -14.13 6.85 -1.56
C THR A 40 -13.34 5.65 -1.07
N THR A 41 -13.68 4.46 -1.59
CA THR A 41 -13.10 3.18 -1.16
C THR A 41 -12.75 2.34 -2.37
N LEU A 42 -11.49 1.94 -2.48
CA LEU A 42 -10.99 1.10 -3.55
C LEU A 42 -10.21 -0.08 -2.97
N GLY A 43 -10.60 -1.30 -3.36
CA GLY A 43 -9.86 -2.51 -3.08
C GLY A 43 -9.41 -3.16 -4.38
N LEU A 44 -8.11 -3.38 -4.54
CA LEU A 44 -7.55 -4.13 -5.66
C LEU A 44 -6.76 -5.32 -5.10
N SER A 45 -7.09 -6.52 -5.55
CA SER A 45 -6.23 -7.69 -5.36
C SER A 45 -5.63 -8.12 -6.70
N GLY A 46 -4.43 -8.70 -6.65
CA GLY A 46 -3.68 -9.17 -7.81
C GLY A 46 -2.29 -8.56 -7.88
N ASN A 47 -1.39 -9.16 -8.65
CA ASN A 47 0.01 -8.72 -8.75
C ASN A 47 0.15 -7.56 -9.77
N MET A 48 -0.57 -6.48 -9.53
CA MET A 48 -0.50 -5.27 -10.35
C MET A 48 0.69 -4.41 -9.95
N SER A 49 1.40 -3.87 -10.94
CA SER A 49 2.41 -2.85 -10.68
C SER A 49 1.76 -1.58 -10.12
N ALA A 50 2.48 -0.86 -9.23
CA ALA A 50 2.02 0.42 -8.73
C ALA A 50 1.74 1.42 -9.86
N ALA A 51 2.44 1.32 -11.00
CA ALA A 51 2.23 2.19 -12.15
C ALA A 51 0.80 2.05 -12.73
N HIS A 52 0.29 0.81 -12.84
CA HIS A 52 -1.08 0.57 -13.31
C HIS A 52 -2.12 1.03 -12.29
N ILE A 53 -1.89 0.73 -11.01
CA ILE A 53 -2.74 1.20 -9.92
C ILE A 53 -2.76 2.73 -9.90
N PHE A 54 -1.62 3.38 -10.12
CA PHE A 54 -1.52 4.83 -10.05
C PHE A 54 -2.34 5.55 -11.12
N LYS A 55 -2.33 5.05 -12.36
CA LYS A 55 -3.20 5.57 -13.43
C LYS A 55 -4.67 5.55 -13.02
N LEU A 56 -5.12 4.48 -12.38
CA LEU A 56 -6.49 4.38 -11.84
C LEU A 56 -6.73 5.38 -10.70
N LEU A 57 -5.77 5.50 -9.78
CA LEU A 57 -5.88 6.37 -8.60
C LEU A 57 -5.96 7.86 -8.97
N GLN A 58 -5.36 8.28 -10.09
CA GLN A 58 -5.45 9.66 -10.59
C GLN A 58 -6.89 10.11 -10.87
N HIS A 59 -7.79 9.18 -11.17
CA HIS A 59 -9.21 9.47 -11.40
C HIS A 59 -10.06 9.45 -10.11
N CYS A 60 -9.49 9.01 -8.99
CA CYS A 60 -10.19 8.83 -7.72
C CYS A 60 -9.96 10.03 -6.78
N ALA A 61 -10.42 11.22 -7.16
CA ALA A 61 -10.15 12.46 -6.42
C ALA A 61 -10.67 12.45 -4.97
N SER A 62 -11.72 11.67 -4.69
CA SER A 62 -12.34 11.56 -3.37
C SER A 62 -11.87 10.35 -2.56
N LEU A 63 -10.82 9.65 -3.01
CA LEU A 63 -10.41 8.39 -2.40
C LEU A 63 -9.87 8.59 -0.98
N ARG A 64 -10.51 7.91 -0.02
CA ARG A 64 -10.14 7.96 1.41
C ARG A 64 -9.57 6.65 1.92
N ARG A 65 -10.00 5.53 1.34
CA ARG A 65 -9.62 4.18 1.78
C ARG A 65 -9.10 3.39 0.58
N LEU A 66 -7.88 2.88 0.70
CA LEU A 66 -7.23 2.07 -0.32
C LEU A 66 -6.76 0.76 0.28
N MET A 67 -7.15 -0.35 -0.35
CA MET A 67 -6.66 -1.68 -0.01
C MET A 67 -5.99 -2.30 -1.24
N LEU A 68 -4.74 -2.74 -1.07
CA LEU A 68 -3.93 -3.32 -2.14
C LEU A 68 -3.30 -4.63 -1.66
N ASP A 69 -3.43 -5.68 -2.48
CA ASP A 69 -2.67 -6.92 -2.32
C ASP A 69 -1.48 -6.91 -3.31
N LEU A 70 -0.30 -7.40 -2.91
CA LEU A 70 0.87 -7.63 -3.79
C LEU A 70 1.35 -6.41 -4.62
N CYS A 71 1.39 -5.22 -4.02
CA CYS A 71 1.83 -4.03 -4.75
C CYS A 71 3.36 -3.83 -4.71
N VAL A 72 3.94 -3.54 -5.87
CA VAL A 72 5.33 -3.10 -6.03
C VAL A 72 5.40 -1.74 -6.73
N GLY A 73 6.17 -0.79 -6.18
CA GLY A 73 6.46 0.51 -6.79
C GLY A 73 6.03 1.73 -5.96
N GLU A 74 6.14 2.92 -6.54
CA GLU A 74 5.98 4.18 -5.81
C GLU A 74 4.52 4.64 -5.74
N PHE A 75 4.10 5.11 -4.56
CA PHE A 75 2.79 5.76 -4.36
C PHE A 75 2.99 7.25 -4.19
N ASN A 76 2.79 8.01 -5.26
CA ASN A 76 2.96 9.45 -5.21
C ASN A 76 1.60 10.15 -5.07
N ASN A 77 1.45 11.03 -4.09
CA ASN A 77 0.41 12.07 -4.08
C ASN A 77 -1.05 11.56 -4.10
N LEU A 78 -1.53 11.04 -2.96
CA LEU A 78 -2.95 10.76 -2.72
C LEU A 78 -3.47 11.71 -1.63
N PRO A 79 -3.85 12.95 -1.97
CA PRO A 79 -4.04 14.03 -1.00
C PRO A 79 -5.19 13.81 -0.01
N GLN A 80 -6.15 12.95 -0.37
CA GLN A 80 -7.32 12.64 0.44
C GLN A 80 -7.24 11.28 1.15
N LEU A 81 -6.17 10.50 0.92
CA LEU A 81 -6.06 9.16 1.47
C LEU A 81 -5.90 9.23 2.98
N ALA A 82 -6.84 8.62 3.70
CA ALA A 82 -6.88 8.59 5.16
C ALA A 82 -6.52 7.21 5.71
N SER A 83 -6.82 6.14 4.98
CA SER A 83 -6.57 4.76 5.39
C SER A 83 -5.97 3.95 4.26
N LEU A 84 -4.86 3.28 4.54
CA LEU A 84 -4.15 2.41 3.60
C LEU A 84 -3.96 1.01 4.21
N LYS A 85 -4.40 0.00 3.47
CA LYS A 85 -4.16 -1.40 3.80
C LYS A 85 -3.33 -2.06 2.70
N LEU A 86 -2.13 -2.49 3.06
CA LEU A 86 -1.22 -3.24 2.20
C LEU A 86 -1.18 -4.69 2.68
N ARG A 87 -1.39 -5.63 1.76
CA ARG A 87 -1.39 -7.06 2.09
C ARG A 87 -0.44 -7.81 1.18
N GLN A 88 0.14 -8.87 1.74
CA GLN A 88 1.07 -9.75 1.06
C GLN A 88 2.24 -8.98 0.45
N ILE A 89 2.75 -7.97 1.14
CA ILE A 89 3.88 -7.18 0.64
C ILE A 89 5.16 -8.03 0.78
N PRO A 90 5.90 -8.30 -0.32
CA PRO A 90 7.21 -8.94 -0.22
C PRO A 90 8.20 -7.96 0.41
N LEU A 91 9.12 -8.44 1.26
CA LEU A 91 10.00 -7.55 2.01
C LEU A 91 10.89 -6.68 1.12
N GLU A 92 11.31 -7.22 -0.02
CA GLU A 92 12.11 -6.50 -1.01
C GLU A 92 11.38 -5.29 -1.60
N ALA A 93 10.03 -5.33 -1.63
CA ALA A 93 9.24 -4.24 -2.18
C ALA A 93 9.13 -3.05 -1.24
N LEU A 94 9.27 -3.23 0.09
CA LEU A 94 9.18 -2.12 1.05
C LEU A 94 10.13 -0.96 0.73
N GLY A 95 11.36 -1.27 0.31
CA GLY A 95 12.34 -0.25 -0.09
C GLY A 95 11.99 0.49 -1.38
N LYS A 96 11.07 -0.05 -2.18
CA LYS A 96 10.53 0.55 -3.41
C LYS A 96 9.20 1.26 -3.18
N LEU A 97 8.56 1.04 -2.02
CA LEU A 97 7.35 1.72 -1.62
C LEU A 97 7.71 3.06 -0.97
N SER A 98 7.75 4.13 -1.75
CA SER A 98 7.87 5.51 -1.24
C SER A 98 6.48 6.05 -0.89
N LEU A 99 5.92 5.61 0.23
CA LEU A 99 4.49 5.80 0.52
C LEU A 99 4.11 7.15 1.15
N LEU A 100 5.03 7.83 1.84
CA LEU A 100 4.65 9.05 2.57
C LEU A 100 4.82 10.29 1.73
N ARG A 101 3.87 10.46 0.81
CA ARG A 101 3.38 11.76 0.34
C ARG A 101 1.85 11.81 0.43
N CYS A 102 1.31 11.29 1.54
CA CYS A 102 -0.12 11.29 1.83
C CYS A 102 -0.36 12.15 3.07
N PRO A 103 -0.55 13.49 2.93
CA PRO A 103 -0.60 14.42 4.06
C PRO A 103 -1.83 14.26 4.98
N ARG A 104 -2.72 13.32 4.66
CA ARG A 104 -3.93 13.02 5.43
C ARG A 104 -3.98 11.57 5.91
N LEU A 105 -2.94 10.78 5.69
CA LEU A 105 -2.92 9.36 6.06
C LEU A 105 -2.88 9.23 7.58
N ARG A 106 -3.91 8.61 8.16
CA ARG A 106 -4.07 8.39 9.60
C ARG A 106 -3.95 6.93 9.97
N GLU A 107 -4.33 6.03 9.08
CA GLU A 107 -4.32 4.59 9.32
C GLU A 107 -3.46 3.87 8.29
N LEU A 108 -2.52 3.07 8.77
CA LEU A 108 -1.69 2.19 7.94
C LEU A 108 -1.74 0.77 8.50
N SER A 109 -2.16 -0.18 7.67
CA SER A 109 -2.13 -1.61 7.97
C SER A 109 -1.25 -2.31 6.94
N ILE A 110 -0.28 -3.09 7.42
CA ILE A 110 0.69 -3.82 6.61
C ILE A 110 0.64 -5.28 7.05
N MET A 111 0.36 -6.16 6.12
CA MET A 111 0.35 -7.60 6.32
C MET A 111 1.41 -8.23 5.42
N PHE A 112 2.42 -8.85 6.04
CA PHE A 112 3.51 -9.53 5.34
C PHE A 112 3.15 -10.99 5.04
N GLY A 113 3.79 -11.54 4.01
CA GLY A 113 3.64 -12.94 3.63
C GLY A 113 2.37 -13.26 2.83
N LYS A 114 2.41 -14.36 2.08
CA LYS A 114 1.24 -14.89 1.38
C LYS A 114 0.39 -15.63 2.42
N MET A 115 -0.90 -15.27 2.52
CA MET A 115 -1.87 -16.17 3.15
C MET A 115 -2.00 -17.31 2.16
N ALA A 116 -1.22 -18.37 2.37
CA ALA A 116 -1.33 -19.55 1.54
C ALA A 116 -2.76 -20.09 1.69
N ASP A 117 -3.25 -20.65 0.59
CA ASP A 117 -4.64 -20.71 0.21
C ASP A 117 -5.40 -21.82 1.00
N GLY A 118 -5.28 -21.80 2.33
CA GLY A 118 -5.67 -22.90 3.23
C GLY A 118 -4.53 -23.86 3.59
N SER A 119 -3.31 -23.67 3.09
CA SER A 119 -2.14 -24.41 3.60
C SER A 119 -1.49 -23.63 4.74
N GLU A 120 -1.30 -24.28 5.90
CA GLU A 120 -0.66 -23.69 7.09
C GLU A 120 0.83 -23.39 6.88
N ASP A 121 1.40 -23.85 5.77
CA ASP A 121 2.76 -23.54 5.36
C ASP A 121 2.82 -22.14 4.73
N VAL A 122 2.82 -21.13 5.60
CA VAL A 122 3.32 -19.83 5.21
C VAL A 122 4.83 -19.98 5.07
N GLU A 123 5.33 -19.87 3.83
CA GLU A 123 6.76 -19.89 3.52
C GLU A 123 7.41 -18.61 4.09
N TYR A 124 7.64 -18.58 5.41
CA TYR A 124 8.22 -17.50 6.17
C TYR A 124 9.74 -17.50 6.02
N ASN A 125 10.26 -17.12 4.85
CA ASN A 125 11.71 -17.04 4.66
C ASN A 125 12.30 -15.66 4.90
N ASP A 126 11.47 -14.63 5.06
CA ASP A 126 11.98 -13.27 5.14
C ASP A 126 11.94 -12.73 6.58
N VAL A 127 13.06 -12.85 7.28
CA VAL A 127 13.29 -12.18 8.56
C VAL A 127 13.75 -10.74 8.28
N PHE A 128 13.13 -9.76 8.93
CA PHE A 128 13.59 -8.37 8.92
C PHE A 128 14.89 -8.25 9.70
N GLY A 129 16.01 -8.43 9.02
CA GLY A 129 17.31 -8.04 9.54
C GLY A 129 17.60 -6.55 9.41
N ARG A 130 18.72 -6.09 9.96
CA ARG A 130 19.06 -4.64 10.02
C ARG A 130 18.87 -3.88 8.71
N ARG A 131 19.24 -4.47 7.56
CA ARG A 131 19.09 -3.84 6.24
C ARG A 131 17.62 -3.63 5.87
N VAL A 132 16.79 -4.66 6.04
CA VAL A 132 15.35 -4.58 5.74
C VAL A 132 14.65 -3.65 6.74
N GLY A 133 15.05 -3.68 8.02
CA GLY A 133 14.61 -2.74 9.03
C GLY A 133 14.83 -1.28 8.64
N SER A 134 16.02 -0.94 8.12
CA SER A 134 16.29 0.43 7.65
C SER A 134 15.36 0.88 6.51
N ARG A 135 15.00 -0.04 5.60
CA ARG A 135 14.03 0.22 4.52
C ARG A 135 12.62 0.37 5.06
N PHE A 136 12.24 -0.46 6.03
CA PHE A 136 10.95 -0.35 6.70
C PHE A 136 10.81 0.96 7.47
N ALA A 137 11.87 1.39 8.17
CA ALA A 137 11.93 2.70 8.82
C ALA A 137 11.79 3.85 7.80
N ALA A 138 12.52 3.76 6.68
CA ALA A 138 12.41 4.74 5.60
C ALA A 138 11.00 4.76 4.99
N PHE A 139 10.37 3.60 4.86
CA PHE A 139 8.98 3.47 4.42
C PHE A 139 7.99 4.11 5.40
N LEU A 140 8.14 3.90 6.72
CA LEU A 140 7.26 4.46 7.75
C LEU A 140 7.46 5.95 8.03
N ARG A 141 8.64 6.48 7.69
CA ARG A 141 8.95 7.92 7.78
C ARG A 141 8.66 8.67 6.49
N GLY A 142 8.92 8.00 5.36
CA GLY A 142 8.78 8.45 3.98
C GLY A 142 9.31 9.86 3.76
N ASP A 143 8.54 10.82 3.24
CA ASP A 143 9.08 12.15 2.94
C ASP A 143 9.35 12.95 4.22
N THR A 144 10.63 13.04 4.60
CA THR A 144 11.13 13.77 5.78
C THR A 144 10.86 15.28 5.77
N THR A 145 10.28 15.82 4.69
CA THR A 145 9.92 17.23 4.59
C THR A 145 8.56 17.56 5.20
N SER A 146 7.72 16.57 5.50
CA SER A 146 6.38 16.75 6.07
C SER A 146 6.22 15.95 7.35
N ASP A 147 5.51 16.53 8.33
CA ASP A 147 5.18 15.81 9.56
C ASP A 147 4.20 14.67 9.26
N SER A 148 4.42 13.52 9.89
CA SER A 148 3.52 12.37 9.77
C SER A 148 2.19 12.65 10.47
N THR A 149 1.08 12.38 9.78
CA THR A 149 -0.28 12.43 10.36
C THR A 149 -0.77 11.06 10.83
N LEU A 150 0.11 10.06 10.88
CA LEU A 150 -0.26 8.68 11.16
C LEU A 150 -0.68 8.52 12.63
N GLU A 151 -1.93 8.12 12.86
CA GLU A 151 -2.54 7.92 14.18
C GLU A 151 -2.55 6.42 14.57
N SER A 152 -2.64 5.52 13.59
CA SER A 152 -2.73 4.08 13.81
C SER A 152 -1.84 3.31 12.83
N LEU A 153 -0.92 2.50 13.36
CA LEU A 153 -0.09 1.56 12.62
C LEU A 153 -0.41 0.14 13.06
N ARG A 154 -0.72 -0.73 12.09
CA ARG A 154 -0.89 -2.16 12.31
C ARG A 154 0.07 -2.94 11.43
N ILE A 155 0.87 -3.81 12.06
CA ILE A 155 1.79 -4.72 11.39
C ILE A 155 1.37 -6.15 11.72
N GLU A 156 1.11 -6.96 10.69
CA GLU A 156 0.71 -8.36 10.83
C GLU A 156 1.72 -9.26 10.12
N HIS A 157 2.02 -10.41 10.73
CA HIS A 157 2.88 -11.46 10.17
C HIS A 157 4.32 -11.03 9.79
N GLY A 158 4.84 -9.94 10.37
CA GLY A 158 6.24 -9.54 10.22
C GLY A 158 7.15 -10.22 11.25
N ILE A 159 8.27 -10.79 10.80
CA ILE A 159 9.27 -11.42 11.68
C ILE A 159 10.48 -10.49 11.76
N PHE A 160 10.82 -9.96 12.94
CA PHE A 160 11.90 -8.98 13.10
C PHE A 160 13.08 -9.52 13.90
N GLU A 161 14.31 -9.26 13.46
CA GLU A 161 15.50 -9.41 14.29
C GLU A 161 15.42 -8.47 15.50
N GLU A 162 16.16 -8.80 16.57
CA GLU A 162 16.21 -8.05 17.81
C GLU A 162 16.35 -6.53 17.59
N ASP A 163 15.51 -5.76 18.28
CA ASP A 163 15.35 -4.30 18.18
C ASP A 163 14.99 -3.73 16.80
N THR A 164 14.89 -4.54 15.75
CA THR A 164 14.74 -4.00 14.38
C THR A 164 13.42 -3.26 14.22
N LEU A 165 12.33 -3.81 14.78
CA LEU A 165 11.04 -3.12 14.82
C LEU A 165 11.12 -1.83 15.65
N PHE A 166 11.70 -1.92 16.86
CA PHE A 166 11.84 -0.77 17.75
C PHE A 166 12.61 0.38 17.09
N LYS A 167 13.79 0.08 16.50
CA LYS A 167 14.61 1.06 15.76
C LYS A 167 13.89 1.64 14.55
N SER A 168 12.99 0.88 13.92
CA SER A 168 12.21 1.36 12.77
C SER A 168 11.11 2.32 13.15
N LEU A 169 10.58 2.22 14.38
CA LEU A 169 9.53 3.08 14.92
C LEU A 169 10.08 4.33 15.62
N GLN A 170 11.39 4.39 15.88
CA GLN A 170 11.99 5.58 16.49
C GLN A 170 11.86 6.82 15.59
N PRO A 171 11.63 8.01 16.17
CA PRO A 171 11.67 9.29 15.47
C PRO A 171 12.99 9.44 14.70
N SER A 172 12.99 10.22 13.62
CA SER A 172 14.26 10.49 12.95
C SER A 172 15.13 11.36 13.89
N PRO A 173 16.47 11.22 13.84
CA PRO A 173 17.37 12.09 14.61
C PRO A 173 17.16 13.58 14.33
N LYS A 174 16.61 13.93 13.16
CA LYS A 174 16.28 15.31 12.77
C LYS A 174 15.07 15.86 13.53
N ASP A 175 14.17 14.99 14.00
CA ASP A 175 12.99 15.40 14.76
C ASP A 175 13.37 15.74 16.21
N LEU A 176 14.38 15.05 16.75
CA LEU A 176 14.94 15.31 18.08
C LEU A 176 15.73 16.62 18.17
N ALA A 177 16.16 17.18 17.04
CA ALA A 177 16.91 18.45 16.99
C ALA A 177 16.00 19.69 16.96
N LYS A 178 14.67 19.50 16.88
CA LYS A 178 13.67 20.58 16.84
C LYS A 178 12.95 20.79 18.19
N THR A 179 13.20 19.93 19.17
CA THR A 179 12.70 20.00 20.56
C THR A 179 13.75 20.59 21.48
#